data_AF-A0A9W4I9U0-F1
#
_entry.id   AF-A0A9W4I9U0-F1
#
_cell.length_a   1.000
_cell.length_b   1.000
_cell.length_c   1.000
_cell.angle_alpha   90.00
_cell.angle_beta   90.00
_cell.angle_gamma   90.00
#
_symmetry.space_group_name_H-M   'P 1'
#
loop_
_entity.id
_entity.type
_entity.pdbx_description
1 polymer ?
#
loop_
_entity_poly.entity_id
_entity_poly.type
_entity_poly.pdbx_seq_one_letter_code
_entity_poly.pdbx_strand_id
1 'polypeptide(L)'
;MRKEVNHFKSICFPLSTEKLFHPAEIDPQIRSALLEKYHHELEKCSPRETWVGDAHQKSAPYPILGSKVHQSQLEDLSQALVLAITDIVERWWVDTSARFPERMPIEPMEERLLQWMDQLEPHILRPYKFCQGSWRPDFLLESSDDPEGIENYRICEINARFFSNGFFFTAFGQQALLNMGLEKCGLKGATDPHRVITGLNTLFDPALPLHIVKGDEYGFDIHMLVPRLRRYLEMDVKVISPGSLRLIPAILPGGYKLCCLSEPESQQPKISNAAGELLEEVHQIGLELHQRELLTMSFEMLQQISLRCFNDLRTIFLVHDKRMLGLVREELDSLVARKVLSVQQSDLLGRGLAHTIIPGSDSLHQLIFTCKVKAATRSNYLLKPVRGGKGSGILFGDQVSQKKWLSLLRAMRDPHIRRGKTTYVVQKKDPTKEI
;
A
#
# COMPACT_ATOMS: atom_id res chain seq x y z
N MET A 1 28.62 2.56 27.77
CA MET A 1 28.47 2.40 26.29
C MET A 1 27.44 1.31 26.05
N ARG A 2 26.26 1.63 25.51
CA ARG A 2 25.27 0.60 25.14
C ARG A 2 25.86 -0.19 23.96
N LYS A 3 25.74 -1.52 23.95
CA LYS A 3 26.19 -2.34 22.81
C LYS A 3 25.50 -1.87 21.55
N GLU A 4 26.26 -1.85 20.45
CA GLU A 4 25.72 -1.52 19.13
C GLU A 4 24.66 -2.57 18.75
N VAL A 5 23.52 -2.10 18.23
CA VAL A 5 22.39 -2.96 17.85
C VAL A 5 22.56 -3.30 16.38
N ASN A 6 23.10 -4.49 16.12
CA ASN A 6 23.33 -4.96 14.75
C ASN A 6 22.19 -5.86 14.27
N HIS A 7 21.26 -6.22 15.16
CA HIS A 7 20.13 -7.09 14.85
C HIS A 7 18.83 -6.60 15.47
N PHE A 8 17.72 -6.81 14.77
CA PHE A 8 16.39 -6.53 15.28
C PHE A 8 16.05 -7.42 16.47
N LYS A 9 15.56 -6.80 17.55
CA LYS A 9 15.15 -7.53 18.76
C LYS A 9 13.88 -6.94 19.31
N SER A 10 12.90 -7.80 19.63
CA SER A 10 11.75 -7.35 20.40
C SER A 10 12.20 -6.98 21.81
N ILE A 11 11.74 -5.82 22.28
CA ILE A 11 12.11 -5.30 23.60
C ILE A 11 10.88 -5.01 24.45
N CYS A 12 11.09 -5.07 25.76
CA CYS A 12 10.20 -4.63 26.81
C CYS A 12 10.92 -3.59 27.66
N PHE A 13 10.22 -2.54 28.05
CA PHE A 13 10.75 -1.40 28.80
C PHE A 13 9.85 -1.12 30.02
N PRO A 14 9.89 -1.98 31.06
CA PRO A 14 9.11 -1.75 32.26
C PRO A 14 9.49 -0.41 32.89
N LEU A 15 8.46 0.39 33.22
CA LEU A 15 8.60 1.71 33.83
C LEU A 15 9.57 1.62 35.01
N SER A 16 10.53 2.54 35.08
CA SER A 16 11.56 2.75 36.13
C SER A 16 12.96 2.21 35.87
N THR A 17 13.25 1.56 34.73
CA THR A 17 14.63 1.11 34.44
C THR A 17 15.14 1.60 33.09
N GLU A 18 16.41 2.01 33.03
CA GLU A 18 17.12 2.25 31.76
C GLU A 18 17.44 0.93 31.01
N LYS A 19 17.13 -0.21 31.63
CA LYS A 19 17.45 -1.53 31.10
C LYS A 19 16.32 -2.01 30.19
N LEU A 20 16.70 -2.48 29.02
CA LEU A 20 15.81 -3.13 28.06
C LEU A 20 15.90 -4.64 28.25
N PHE A 21 14.76 -5.32 28.15
CA PHE A 21 14.64 -6.76 28.34
C PHE A 21 13.95 -7.39 27.14
N HIS A 22 14.21 -8.66 26.88
CA HIS A 22 13.37 -9.41 25.94
C HIS A 22 11.99 -9.69 26.61
N PRO A 23 10.86 -9.66 25.89
CA PRO A 23 9.55 -9.94 26.49
C PRO A 23 9.45 -11.31 27.17
N ALA A 24 10.26 -12.29 26.80
CA ALA A 24 10.30 -13.60 27.48
C ALA A 24 11.02 -13.59 28.84
N GLU A 25 11.82 -12.56 29.12
CA GLU A 25 12.63 -12.44 30.35
C GLU A 25 11.90 -11.67 31.46
N ILE A 26 10.75 -11.07 31.14
CA ILE A 26 9.95 -10.28 32.09
C ILE A 26 8.85 -11.15 32.70
N ASP A 27 8.66 -10.97 34.01
CA ASP A 27 7.59 -11.59 34.78
C ASP A 27 6.20 -11.41 34.13
N PRO A 28 5.38 -12.46 34.02
CA PRO A 28 4.08 -12.40 33.36
C PRO A 28 3.14 -11.31 33.90
N GLN A 29 3.15 -11.03 35.20
CA GLN A 29 2.30 -10.00 35.80
C GLN A 29 2.73 -8.61 35.35
N ILE A 30 4.05 -8.35 35.28
CA ILE A 30 4.59 -7.10 34.73
C ILE A 30 4.21 -6.95 33.26
N ARG A 31 4.26 -8.03 32.47
CA ARG A 31 3.85 -8.02 31.06
C ARG A 31 2.37 -7.69 30.90
N SER A 32 1.51 -8.26 31.75
CA SER A 32 0.07 -7.95 31.75
C SER A 32 -0.19 -6.48 32.07
N ALA A 33 0.46 -5.94 33.12
CA ALA A 33 0.31 -4.54 33.49
C ALA A 33 0.78 -3.57 32.38
N LEU A 34 1.86 -3.92 31.67
CA LEU A 34 2.33 -3.14 30.52
C LEU A 34 1.35 -3.20 29.35
N LEU A 35 0.77 -4.37 29.08
CA LEU A 35 -0.23 -4.56 28.04
C LEU A 35 -1.50 -3.73 28.33
N GLU A 36 -2.02 -3.80 29.55
CA GLU A 36 -3.17 -3.01 30.00
C GLU A 36 -2.90 -1.51 29.90
N LYS A 37 -1.72 -1.06 30.35
CA LYS A 37 -1.32 0.34 30.22
C LYS A 37 -1.27 0.77 28.76
N TYR A 38 -0.72 -0.05 27.87
CA TYR A 38 -0.62 0.26 26.45
C TYR A 38 -2.00 0.36 25.78
N HIS A 39 -2.91 -0.56 26.07
CA HIS A 39 -4.28 -0.51 25.59
C HIS A 39 -4.99 0.77 26.05
N HIS A 40 -4.79 1.16 27.31
CA HIS A 40 -5.32 2.42 27.84
C HIS A 40 -4.74 3.65 27.11
N GLU A 41 -3.44 3.66 26.77
CA GLU A 41 -2.85 4.75 25.99
C GLU A 41 -3.36 4.79 24.53
N LEU A 42 -3.69 3.65 23.93
CA LEU A 42 -4.34 3.60 22.61
C LEU A 42 -5.74 4.19 22.64
N GLU A 43 -6.53 3.91 23.69
CA GLU A 43 -7.87 4.48 23.87
C GLU A 43 -7.84 6.01 24.06
N LYS A 44 -6.73 6.57 24.56
CA LYS A 44 -6.52 8.03 24.58
C LYS A 44 -6.27 8.62 23.19
N CYS A 45 -5.70 7.82 22.28
CA CYS A 45 -5.41 8.27 20.92
C CYS A 45 -6.67 8.25 20.03
N SER A 46 -7.57 7.30 20.25
CA SER A 46 -8.84 7.21 19.54
C SER A 46 -9.90 6.50 20.38
N PRO A 47 -11.19 6.92 20.33
CA PRO A 47 -12.27 6.29 21.09
C PRO A 47 -12.41 4.80 20.80
N ARG A 48 -12.80 4.01 21.82
CA ARG A 48 -12.85 2.54 21.75
C ARG A 48 -13.67 2.02 20.56
N GLU A 49 -14.81 2.66 20.29
CA GLU A 49 -15.74 2.32 19.21
C GLU A 49 -15.14 2.46 17.80
N THR A 50 -14.07 3.24 17.65
CA THR A 50 -13.36 3.40 16.37
C THR A 50 -12.36 2.27 16.09
N TRP A 51 -11.99 1.50 17.13
CA TRP A 51 -11.07 0.38 17.02
C TRP A 51 -11.83 -0.90 16.65
N VAL A 52 -12.02 -1.08 15.36
CA VAL A 52 -12.62 -2.26 14.73
C VAL A 52 -12.20 -3.57 15.38
N GLY A 53 -13.18 -4.39 15.75
CA GLY A 53 -12.95 -5.73 16.29
C GLY A 53 -11.99 -5.75 17.48
N ASP A 54 -12.04 -4.69 18.30
CA ASP A 54 -11.15 -4.43 19.43
C ASP A 54 -9.66 -4.52 19.04
N ALA A 55 -9.29 -4.00 17.87
CA ALA A 55 -7.91 -4.10 17.36
C ALA A 55 -6.87 -3.49 18.30
N HIS A 56 -7.24 -2.49 19.11
CA HIS A 56 -6.39 -1.96 20.18
C HIS A 56 -5.98 -3.05 21.18
N GLN A 57 -6.88 -3.96 21.55
CA GLN A 57 -6.61 -5.05 22.52
C GLN A 57 -5.74 -6.17 21.94
N LYS A 58 -5.69 -6.29 20.62
CA LYS A 58 -4.87 -7.29 19.91
C LYS A 58 -3.44 -6.82 19.66
N SER A 59 -3.13 -5.57 19.99
CA SER A 59 -1.81 -4.98 19.83
C SER A 59 -0.94 -5.21 21.07
N ALA A 60 0.39 -5.26 20.88
CA ALA A 60 1.35 -5.53 21.95
C ALA A 60 2.36 -4.38 22.13
N PRO A 61 2.78 -4.06 23.36
CA PRO A 61 3.70 -2.97 23.66
C PRO A 61 5.18 -3.37 23.51
N TYR A 62 5.49 -4.31 22.62
CA TYR A 62 6.84 -4.88 22.48
C TYR A 62 7.45 -4.45 21.15
N PRO A 63 7.95 -3.20 21.03
CA PRO A 63 8.52 -2.71 19.79
C PRO A 63 9.77 -3.51 19.42
N ILE A 64 10.08 -3.48 18.13
CA ILE A 64 11.30 -4.06 17.58
C ILE A 64 12.38 -2.97 17.62
N LEU A 65 13.46 -3.21 18.36
CA LEU A 65 14.61 -2.33 18.44
C LEU A 65 15.51 -2.54 17.22
N GLY A 66 15.71 -1.47 16.45
CA GLY A 66 16.71 -1.37 15.38
C GLY A 66 17.72 -0.26 15.65
N SER A 67 18.66 -0.10 14.73
CA SER A 67 19.68 0.97 14.78
C SER A 67 19.37 2.11 13.80
N LYS A 68 20.17 3.19 13.87
CA LYS A 68 20.08 4.28 12.88
C LYS A 68 20.42 3.81 11.46
N VAL A 69 21.28 2.81 11.32
CA VAL A 69 21.64 2.26 9.99
C VAL A 69 20.43 1.62 9.33
N HIS A 70 19.65 0.85 10.09
CA HIS A 70 18.37 0.30 9.63
C HIS A 70 17.41 1.40 9.17
N GLN A 71 17.31 2.49 9.95
CA GLN A 71 16.45 3.62 9.59
C GLN A 71 16.91 4.31 8.29
N SER A 72 18.21 4.59 8.14
CA SER A 72 18.76 5.18 6.92
C SER A 72 18.59 4.27 5.70
N GLN A 73 18.82 2.97 5.85
CA GLN A 73 18.59 1.99 4.79
C GLN A 73 17.14 2.00 4.30
N LEU A 74 16.17 2.08 5.22
CA LEU A 74 14.75 2.13 4.87
C LEU A 74 14.36 3.47 4.20
N GLU A 75 14.93 4.58 4.66
CA GLU A 75 14.75 5.91 4.05
C GLU A 75 15.28 5.94 2.60
N ASP A 76 16.51 5.47 2.39
CA ASP A 76 17.14 5.41 1.07
C ASP A 76 16.39 4.46 0.13
N LEU A 77 15.96 3.30 0.65
CA LEU A 77 15.19 2.33 -0.12
C LEU A 77 13.83 2.89 -0.54
N SER A 78 13.14 3.58 0.37
CA SER A 78 11.88 4.26 0.09
C SER A 78 12.05 5.34 -0.97
N GLN A 79 13.08 6.20 -0.85
CA GLN A 79 13.36 7.24 -1.82
C GLN A 79 13.65 6.67 -3.21
N ALA A 80 14.50 5.66 -3.31
CA ALA A 80 14.83 5.01 -4.58
C ALA A 80 13.57 4.38 -5.22
N LEU A 81 12.72 3.73 -4.42
CA LEU A 81 11.47 3.12 -4.91
C LEU A 81 10.51 4.17 -5.46
N VAL A 82 10.34 5.30 -4.75
CA VAL A 82 9.50 6.42 -5.20
C VAL A 82 10.02 6.96 -6.53
N LEU A 83 11.33 7.18 -6.66
CA LEU A 83 11.94 7.67 -7.92
C LEU A 83 11.69 6.70 -9.09
N ALA A 84 11.93 5.40 -8.87
CA ALA A 84 11.75 4.37 -9.88
C ALA A 84 10.30 4.25 -10.36
N ILE A 85 9.35 4.19 -9.42
CA ILE A 85 7.92 4.09 -9.74
C ILE A 85 7.43 5.37 -10.42
N THR A 86 7.87 6.53 -9.96
CA THR A 86 7.49 7.82 -10.56
C THR A 86 7.90 7.88 -12.02
N ASP A 87 9.16 7.56 -12.35
CA ASP A 87 9.62 7.53 -13.73
C ASP A 87 8.82 6.50 -14.56
N ILE A 88 8.73 5.25 -14.11
CA ILE A 88 8.02 4.20 -14.86
C ILE A 88 6.57 4.59 -15.19
N VAL A 89 5.83 5.16 -14.22
CA VAL A 89 4.45 5.57 -14.45
C VAL A 89 4.37 6.80 -15.35
N GLU A 90 5.26 7.79 -15.21
CA GLU A 90 5.25 8.99 -16.07
C GLU A 90 5.58 8.70 -17.53
N ARG A 91 6.37 7.66 -17.81
CA ARG A 91 6.69 7.24 -19.17
C ARG A 91 5.93 6.01 -19.66
N TRP A 92 4.89 5.59 -18.95
CA TRP A 92 4.16 4.34 -19.20
C TRP A 92 3.73 4.16 -20.67
N TRP A 93 3.20 5.24 -21.29
CA TRP A 93 2.70 5.22 -22.66
C TRP A 93 3.68 5.73 -23.71
N VAL A 94 4.62 6.59 -23.32
CA VAL A 94 5.52 7.27 -24.27
C VAL A 94 6.81 6.50 -24.54
N ASP A 95 7.24 5.63 -23.60
CA ASP A 95 8.43 4.79 -23.79
C ASP A 95 8.09 3.48 -24.50
N THR A 96 7.96 3.58 -25.82
CA THR A 96 7.70 2.43 -26.71
C THR A 96 8.82 1.38 -26.69
N SER A 97 10.03 1.72 -26.22
CA SER A 97 11.14 0.78 -26.11
C SER A 97 11.01 -0.13 -24.89
N ALA A 98 10.53 0.43 -23.77
CA ALA A 98 10.31 -0.30 -22.53
C ALA A 98 9.10 -1.23 -22.60
N ARG A 99 8.12 -0.92 -23.46
CA ARG A 99 6.92 -1.75 -23.75
C ARG A 99 6.17 -2.13 -22.47
N PHE A 100 5.90 -1.13 -21.63
CA PHE A 100 5.25 -1.35 -20.34
C PHE A 100 3.84 -1.94 -20.45
N PRO A 101 2.96 -1.46 -21.34
CA PRO A 101 1.63 -2.04 -21.50
C PRO A 101 1.68 -3.51 -21.93
N GLU A 102 2.67 -3.92 -22.72
CA GLU A 102 2.82 -5.30 -23.18
C GLU A 102 3.40 -6.23 -22.10
N ARG A 103 4.30 -5.72 -21.26
CA ARG A 103 4.92 -6.48 -20.15
C ARG A 103 4.00 -6.62 -18.95
N MET A 104 3.15 -5.62 -18.71
CA MET A 104 2.19 -5.59 -17.62
C MET A 104 0.81 -5.13 -18.12
N PRO A 105 0.14 -5.92 -18.98
CA PRO A 105 -1.17 -5.56 -19.48
C PRO A 105 -2.18 -5.51 -18.34
N ILE A 106 -3.01 -4.48 -18.35
CA ILE A 106 -4.11 -4.28 -17.41
C ILE A 106 -5.44 -4.57 -18.10
N GLU A 107 -6.58 -4.39 -17.43
CA GLU A 107 -7.85 -4.67 -18.08
C GLU A 107 -8.19 -3.59 -19.11
N PRO A 108 -8.88 -3.91 -20.22
CA PRO A 108 -9.12 -2.94 -21.30
C PRO A 108 -9.81 -1.64 -20.85
N MET A 109 -10.70 -1.72 -19.85
CA MET A 109 -11.35 -0.54 -19.29
C MET A 109 -10.36 0.36 -18.53
N GLU A 110 -9.45 -0.25 -17.77
CA GLU A 110 -8.41 0.47 -17.01
C GLU A 110 -7.41 1.10 -17.96
N GLU A 111 -6.96 0.36 -18.99
CA GLU A 111 -6.06 0.87 -20.01
C GLU A 111 -6.66 2.08 -20.74
N ARG A 112 -7.90 1.95 -21.22
CA ARG A 112 -8.61 3.07 -21.87
C ARG A 112 -8.71 4.28 -20.94
N LEU A 113 -8.95 4.08 -19.65
CA LEU A 113 -9.04 5.16 -18.68
C LEU A 113 -7.70 5.83 -18.43
N LEU A 114 -6.65 5.03 -18.21
CA LEU A 114 -5.31 5.56 -17.97
C LEU A 114 -4.73 6.27 -19.19
N GLN A 115 -5.03 5.81 -20.41
CA GLN A 115 -4.69 6.52 -21.66
C GLN A 115 -5.45 7.84 -21.77
N TRP A 116 -6.74 7.85 -21.42
CA TRP A 116 -7.50 9.10 -21.36
C TRP A 116 -6.91 10.08 -20.35
N MET A 117 -6.52 9.61 -19.15
CA MET A 117 -5.87 10.42 -18.12
C MET A 117 -4.55 11.02 -18.60
N ASP A 118 -3.74 10.24 -19.34
CA ASP A 118 -2.45 10.66 -19.88
C ASP A 118 -2.57 11.78 -20.93
N GLN A 119 -3.69 11.82 -21.65
CA GLN A 119 -3.98 12.83 -22.67
C GLN A 119 -4.56 14.14 -22.10
N LEU A 120 -4.83 14.20 -20.79
CA LEU A 120 -5.37 15.40 -20.16
C LEU A 120 -4.27 16.45 -19.96
N GLU A 121 -4.66 17.71 -20.13
CA GLU A 121 -3.79 18.83 -19.84
C GLU A 121 -3.40 18.89 -18.35
N PRO A 122 -2.17 19.31 -17.99
CA PRO A 122 -1.69 19.32 -16.60
C PRO A 122 -2.53 20.13 -15.61
N HIS A 123 -3.31 21.11 -16.09
CA HIS A 123 -4.22 21.91 -15.27
C HIS A 123 -5.55 21.21 -14.98
N ILE A 124 -5.90 20.18 -15.76
CA ILE A 124 -7.08 19.33 -15.54
C ILE A 124 -6.72 18.17 -14.61
N LEU A 125 -5.62 17.47 -14.92
CA LEU A 125 -5.11 16.38 -14.11
C LEU A 125 -3.61 16.59 -13.90
N ARG A 126 -3.19 16.60 -12.64
CA ARG A 126 -1.79 16.83 -12.30
C ARG A 126 -0.90 15.71 -12.86
N PRO A 127 0.34 16.04 -13.27
CA PRO A 127 1.36 15.03 -13.58
C PRO A 127 1.56 14.09 -12.40
N TYR A 128 1.79 12.80 -12.68
CA TYR A 128 1.82 11.74 -11.68
C TYR A 128 2.76 12.04 -10.51
N LYS A 129 3.95 12.59 -10.78
CA LYS A 129 4.93 12.94 -9.74
C LYS A 129 4.41 13.87 -8.64
N PHE A 130 3.34 14.62 -8.91
CA PHE A 130 2.73 15.58 -7.98
C PHE A 130 1.42 15.10 -7.36
N CYS A 131 0.92 13.91 -7.71
CA CYS A 131 -0.38 13.43 -7.24
C CYS A 131 -0.42 11.92 -6.98
N GLN A 132 0.69 11.28 -6.62
CA GLN A 132 0.79 9.83 -6.41
C GLN A 132 -0.20 9.24 -5.38
N GLY A 133 -0.77 10.06 -4.50
CA GLY A 133 -1.64 9.61 -3.44
C GLY A 133 -0.87 8.95 -2.29
N SER A 134 -1.45 7.89 -1.73
CA SER A 134 -0.91 7.19 -0.56
C SER A 134 -0.72 5.72 -0.85
N TRP A 135 0.47 5.22 -0.57
CA TRP A 135 0.84 3.83 -0.78
C TRP A 135 1.88 3.37 0.25
N ARG A 136 1.86 2.07 0.55
CA ARG A 136 2.62 1.45 1.62
C ARG A 136 3.34 0.20 1.09
N PRO A 137 4.66 0.24 0.91
CA PRO A 137 5.47 -0.95 0.67
C PRO A 137 5.52 -1.82 1.93
N ASP A 138 5.19 -3.10 1.80
CA ASP A 138 5.32 -4.07 2.88
C ASP A 138 6.59 -4.90 2.65
N PHE A 139 7.40 -5.07 3.69
CA PHE A 139 8.71 -5.72 3.60
C PHE A 139 8.87 -6.88 4.59
N LEU A 140 9.76 -7.81 4.22
CA LEU A 140 10.31 -8.84 5.09
C LEU A 140 11.72 -8.44 5.53
N LEU A 141 12.22 -9.06 6.60
CA LEU A 141 13.59 -8.91 7.07
C LEU A 141 14.38 -10.17 6.70
N GLU A 142 15.45 -9.98 5.94
CA GLU A 142 16.38 -11.05 5.55
C GLU A 142 17.68 -10.90 6.36
N SER A 143 18.23 -12.02 6.85
CA SER A 143 19.59 -12.00 7.40
C SER A 143 20.57 -11.60 6.31
N SER A 144 21.47 -10.67 6.60
CA SER A 144 22.45 -10.22 5.62
C SER A 144 23.73 -11.04 5.72
N ASP A 145 24.34 -11.31 4.57
CA ASP A 145 25.71 -11.82 4.46
C ASP A 145 26.76 -10.69 4.60
N ASP A 146 26.31 -9.45 4.89
CA ASP A 146 27.18 -8.30 5.14
C ASP A 146 28.11 -8.56 6.35
N PRO A 147 29.42 -8.22 6.25
CA PRO A 147 30.34 -8.26 7.39
C PRO A 147 29.83 -7.61 8.68
N GLU A 148 28.99 -6.57 8.58
CA GLU A 148 28.41 -5.88 9.74
C GLU A 148 27.19 -6.61 10.33
N GLY A 149 26.63 -7.58 9.61
CA GLY A 149 25.51 -8.43 10.02
C GLY A 149 24.13 -7.74 10.03
N ILE A 150 24.01 -6.52 9.51
CA ILE A 150 22.78 -5.72 9.53
C ILE A 150 21.73 -6.35 8.61
N GLU A 151 20.52 -6.63 9.11
CA GLU A 151 19.44 -7.23 8.31
C GLU A 151 19.07 -6.39 7.07
N ASN A 152 18.69 -7.08 6.00
CA ASN A 152 18.25 -6.45 4.77
C ASN A 152 16.72 -6.40 4.69
N TYR A 153 16.17 -5.28 4.25
CA TYR A 153 14.75 -5.14 3.96
C TYR A 153 14.40 -5.72 2.58
N ARG A 154 13.34 -6.52 2.50
CA ARG A 154 12.83 -7.11 1.24
C ARG A 154 11.38 -6.71 1.02
N ILE A 155 11.14 -5.66 0.24
CA ILE A 155 9.80 -5.26 -0.20
C ILE A 155 9.19 -6.41 -1.00
N CYS A 156 8.07 -6.93 -0.49
CA CYS A 156 7.43 -8.13 -1.03
C CYS A 156 6.05 -7.85 -1.66
N GLU A 157 5.46 -6.68 -1.38
CA GLU A 157 4.30 -6.11 -2.08
C GLU A 157 4.16 -4.60 -1.83
N ILE A 158 3.33 -3.92 -2.63
CA ILE A 158 2.93 -2.52 -2.42
C ILE A 158 1.42 -2.44 -2.27
N ASN A 159 0.96 -1.87 -1.16
CA ASN A 159 -0.44 -1.64 -0.88
C ASN A 159 -0.81 -0.19 -1.22
N ALA A 160 -1.66 0.01 -2.22
CA ALA A 160 -1.97 1.35 -2.71
C ALA A 160 -3.45 1.60 -3.00
N ARG A 161 -4.34 0.66 -2.63
CA ARG A 161 -5.79 0.79 -2.86
C ARG A 161 -6.50 1.61 -1.80
N PHE A 162 -6.14 1.39 -0.54
CA PHE A 162 -6.80 1.97 0.62
C PHE A 162 -5.88 3.01 1.24
N PHE A 163 -6.16 4.28 0.96
CA PHE A 163 -5.23 5.38 1.19
C PHE A 163 -4.80 5.57 2.66
N SER A 164 -5.64 5.18 3.62
CA SER A 164 -5.39 5.34 5.06
C SER A 164 -4.90 4.06 5.75
N ASN A 165 -4.93 2.91 5.06
CA ASN A 165 -4.81 1.60 5.69
C ASN A 165 -3.44 1.39 6.38
N GLY A 166 -3.49 1.16 7.69
CA GLY A 166 -2.35 0.92 8.57
C GLY A 166 -1.62 2.16 9.09
N PHE A 167 -1.89 3.36 8.55
CA PHE A 167 -1.17 4.57 8.96
C PHE A 167 -1.61 5.11 10.33
N PHE A 168 -2.92 5.14 10.62
CA PHE A 168 -3.44 5.54 11.94
C PHE A 168 -3.09 4.50 12.99
N PHE A 169 -3.19 3.21 12.65
CA PHE A 169 -2.82 2.14 13.56
C PHE A 169 -1.35 2.28 14.00
N THR A 170 -0.44 2.51 13.03
CA THR A 170 0.99 2.74 13.31
C THR A 170 1.23 4.04 14.09
N ALA A 171 0.59 5.15 13.70
CA ALA A 171 0.78 6.44 14.38
C ALA A 171 0.31 6.40 15.84
N PHE A 172 -0.87 5.83 16.11
CA PHE A 172 -1.42 5.70 17.46
C PHE A 172 -0.64 4.71 18.31
N GLY A 173 -0.20 3.57 17.74
CA GLY A 173 0.68 2.63 18.44
C GLY A 173 1.99 3.29 18.87
N GLN A 174 2.62 4.04 17.96
CA GLN A 174 3.84 4.78 18.28
C GLN A 174 3.60 5.87 19.33
N GLN A 175 2.49 6.61 19.25
CA GLN A 175 2.12 7.61 20.25
C GLN A 175 1.89 7.00 21.63
N ALA A 176 1.21 5.86 21.72
CA ALA A 176 0.99 5.15 22.96
C ALA A 176 2.31 4.69 23.62
N LEU A 177 3.27 4.20 22.83
CA LEU A 177 4.62 3.88 23.34
C LEU A 177 5.35 5.11 23.87
N LEU A 178 5.24 6.26 23.19
CA LEU A 178 5.82 7.54 23.65
C LEU A 178 5.19 7.97 24.98
N ASN A 179 3.87 7.90 25.11
CA ASN A 179 3.16 8.22 26.37
C ASN A 179 3.56 7.27 27.51
N MET A 180 3.89 6.02 27.20
CA MET A 180 4.44 5.06 28.17
C MET A 180 5.87 5.38 28.61
N GLY A 181 6.54 6.36 27.99
CA GLY A 181 7.87 6.83 28.39
C GLY A 181 9.02 6.16 27.65
N LEU A 182 8.80 5.65 26.43
CA LEU A 182 9.84 5.03 25.59
C LEU A 182 11.13 5.89 25.52
N GLU A 183 10.99 7.21 25.42
CA GLU A 183 12.12 8.14 25.31
C GLU A 183 12.97 8.22 26.58
N LYS A 184 12.37 7.97 27.75
CA LYS A 184 13.10 7.93 29.03
C LYS A 184 14.09 6.76 29.08
N CYS A 185 13.88 5.74 28.25
CA CYS A 185 14.82 4.63 28.08
C CYS A 185 15.94 4.97 27.09
N GLY A 186 16.03 6.21 26.58
CA GLY A 186 17.01 6.61 25.56
C GLY A 186 16.73 6.01 24.18
N LEU A 187 15.47 5.69 23.90
CA LEU A 187 14.99 5.18 22.62
C LEU A 187 14.22 6.27 21.89
N LYS A 188 14.15 6.18 20.56
CA LYS A 188 13.33 7.05 19.73
C LYS A 188 12.35 6.19 18.93
N GLY A 189 11.14 6.69 18.72
CA GLY A 189 10.22 6.07 17.77
C GLY A 189 10.81 6.05 16.36
N ALA A 190 10.66 4.91 15.66
CA ALA A 190 11.07 4.81 14.26
C ALA A 190 10.18 5.65 13.34
N THR A 191 8.95 5.93 13.79
CA THR A 191 7.97 6.79 13.12
C THR A 191 7.66 8.00 13.99
N ASP A 192 7.36 9.12 13.35
CA ASP A 192 6.79 10.30 14.01
C ASP A 192 5.27 10.31 13.77
N PRO A 193 4.44 10.08 14.80
CA PRO A 193 2.98 10.05 14.67
C PRO A 193 2.41 11.33 14.05
N HIS A 194 2.96 12.49 14.39
CA HIS A 194 2.49 13.77 13.89
C HIS A 194 2.79 13.92 12.40
N ARG A 195 3.97 13.50 11.95
CA ARG A 195 4.32 13.51 10.51
C ARG A 195 3.41 12.61 9.69
N VAL A 196 3.08 11.41 10.18
CA VAL A 196 2.16 10.49 9.49
C VAL A 196 0.78 11.10 9.35
N ILE A 197 0.20 11.60 10.45
CA ILE A 197 -1.14 12.19 10.45
C ILE A 197 -1.17 13.45 9.58
N THR A 198 -0.17 14.32 9.70
CA THR A 198 -0.08 15.55 8.89
C THR A 198 0.05 15.20 7.41
N GLY A 199 0.87 14.22 7.04
CA GLY A 199 1.00 13.75 5.66
C GLY A 199 -0.34 13.27 5.08
N LEU A 200 -1.10 12.48 5.82
CA LEU A 200 -2.44 12.06 5.37
C LEU A 200 -3.41 13.23 5.22
N ASN A 201 -3.36 14.20 6.14
CA ASN A 201 -4.21 15.39 6.06
C ASN A 201 -3.89 16.26 4.82
N THR A 202 -2.67 16.21 4.29
CA THR A 202 -2.30 16.94 3.06
C THR A 202 -2.86 16.34 1.77
N LEU A 203 -3.50 15.16 1.83
CA LEU A 203 -4.08 14.52 0.66
C LEU A 203 -5.35 15.22 0.17
N PHE A 204 -6.06 15.95 1.04
CA PHE A 204 -7.35 16.56 0.74
C PHE A 204 -7.38 18.03 1.19
N ASP A 205 -8.30 18.78 0.61
CA ASP A 205 -8.52 20.18 0.95
C ASP A 205 -9.54 20.28 2.10
N PRO A 206 -9.16 20.80 3.30
CA PRO A 206 -10.09 20.90 4.42
C PRO A 206 -11.24 21.90 4.18
N ALA A 207 -11.12 22.80 3.19
CA ALA A 207 -12.17 23.75 2.85
C ALA A 207 -13.31 23.15 1.99
N LEU A 208 -13.12 21.91 1.49
CA LEU A 208 -14.10 21.23 0.65
C LEU A 208 -14.71 20.02 1.38
N PRO A 209 -15.98 19.67 1.12
CA PRO A 209 -16.55 18.42 1.61
C PRO A 209 -15.77 17.21 1.08
N LEU A 210 -15.65 16.17 1.90
CA LEU A 210 -14.95 14.95 1.55
C LEU A 210 -15.93 13.76 1.48
N HIS A 211 -16.04 13.15 0.31
CA HIS A 211 -16.81 11.93 0.13
C HIS A 211 -15.89 10.72 0.07
N ILE A 212 -16.09 9.75 0.96
CA ILE A 212 -15.36 8.48 0.96
C ILE A 212 -16.30 7.42 0.42
N VAL A 213 -15.99 6.90 -0.77
CA VAL A 213 -16.75 5.81 -1.38
C VAL A 213 -16.24 4.50 -0.82
N LYS A 214 -17.09 3.84 -0.06
CA LYS A 214 -16.77 2.62 0.69
C LYS A 214 -17.63 1.47 0.21
N GLY A 215 -16.99 0.34 -0.06
CA GLY A 215 -17.61 -0.88 -0.55
C GLY A 215 -17.40 -2.05 0.40
N ASP A 216 -17.05 -3.20 -0.16
CA ASP A 216 -16.97 -4.47 0.57
C ASP A 216 -15.78 -4.55 1.55
N GLU A 217 -14.72 -3.76 1.35
CA GLU A 217 -13.59 -3.74 2.28
C GLU A 217 -14.05 -3.18 3.62
N TYR A 218 -13.93 -3.96 4.69
CA TYR A 218 -14.34 -3.52 6.02
C TYR A 218 -13.52 -2.32 6.51
N GLY A 219 -12.19 -2.35 6.34
CA GLY A 219 -11.26 -1.29 6.72
C GLY A 219 -11.01 -1.21 8.24
N PHE A 220 -9.75 -0.98 8.66
CA PHE A 220 -9.43 -0.70 10.07
C PHE A 220 -9.35 0.81 10.30
N ASP A 221 -8.46 1.47 9.56
CA ASP A 221 -8.12 2.88 9.79
C ASP A 221 -9.23 3.86 9.41
N ILE A 222 -10.15 3.48 8.50
CA ILE A 222 -11.24 4.36 8.09
C ILE A 222 -12.13 4.79 9.27
N HIS A 223 -12.36 3.88 10.22
CA HIS A 223 -13.22 4.11 11.38
C HIS A 223 -12.56 5.04 12.40
N MET A 224 -11.24 5.16 12.38
CA MET A 224 -10.47 6.14 13.15
C MET A 224 -10.34 7.47 12.40
N LEU A 225 -10.12 7.41 11.08
CA LEU A 225 -9.95 8.58 10.23
C LEU A 225 -11.21 9.45 10.20
N VAL A 226 -12.38 8.89 9.90
CA VAL A 226 -13.60 9.68 9.66
C VAL A 226 -14.00 10.54 10.87
N PRO A 227 -14.11 10.00 12.11
CA PRO A 227 -14.39 10.82 13.28
C PRO A 227 -13.29 11.85 13.54
N ARG A 228 -12.03 11.51 13.26
CA ARG A 228 -10.90 12.42 13.44
C ARG A 228 -11.00 13.63 12.51
N LEU A 229 -11.26 13.43 11.22
CA LEU A 229 -11.40 14.53 10.27
C LEU A 229 -12.55 15.46 10.64
N ARG A 230 -13.71 14.88 11.00
CA ARG A 230 -14.87 15.65 11.46
C ARG A 230 -14.58 16.45 12.73
N ARG A 231 -13.85 15.86 13.70
CA ARG A 231 -13.61 16.49 15.00
C ARG A 231 -12.46 17.50 15.01
N TYR A 232 -11.36 17.19 14.35
CA TYR A 232 -10.12 17.97 14.45
C TYR A 232 -9.88 18.90 13.28
N LEU A 233 -10.47 18.62 12.12
CA LEU A 233 -10.40 19.49 10.95
C LEU A 233 -11.75 20.14 10.62
N GLU A 234 -12.79 19.86 11.42
CA GLU A 234 -14.16 20.38 11.22
C GLU A 234 -14.70 20.14 9.80
N MET A 235 -14.22 19.07 9.15
CA MET A 235 -14.57 18.76 7.77
C MET A 235 -15.93 18.06 7.66
N ASP A 236 -16.72 18.42 6.64
CA ASP A 236 -17.89 17.66 6.20
C ASP A 236 -17.43 16.39 5.48
N VAL A 237 -17.25 15.31 6.26
CA VAL A 237 -16.86 14.00 5.73
C VAL A 237 -18.08 13.09 5.65
N LYS A 238 -18.32 12.48 4.49
CA LYS A 238 -19.42 11.54 4.24
C LYS A 238 -18.89 10.22 3.74
N VAL A 239 -19.39 9.12 4.32
CA VAL A 239 -19.08 7.77 3.84
C VAL A 239 -20.27 7.29 3.03
N ILE A 240 -20.06 7.07 1.74
CA ILE A 240 -21.12 6.75 0.78
C ILE A 240 -20.86 5.43 0.08
N SER A 241 -21.91 4.76 -0.40
CA SER A 241 -21.76 3.55 -1.20
C SER A 241 -21.52 3.88 -2.68
N PRO A 242 -20.89 3.00 -3.47
CA PRO A 242 -20.78 3.17 -4.92
C PRO A 242 -22.13 3.47 -5.62
N GLY A 243 -23.21 2.86 -5.12
CA GLY A 243 -24.56 3.00 -5.69
C GLY A 243 -25.21 4.37 -5.46
N SER A 244 -24.65 5.23 -4.60
CA SER A 244 -25.18 6.59 -4.40
C SER A 244 -24.67 7.58 -5.44
N LEU A 245 -23.61 7.25 -6.19
CA LEU A 245 -23.00 8.15 -7.16
C LEU A 245 -23.92 8.38 -8.36
N ARG A 246 -23.93 9.61 -8.87
CA ARG A 246 -24.66 10.05 -10.05
C ARG A 246 -23.78 10.92 -10.92
N LEU A 247 -24.04 10.88 -12.23
CA LEU A 247 -23.44 11.78 -13.21
C LEU A 247 -24.52 12.73 -13.73
N ILE A 248 -24.24 14.03 -13.66
CA ILE A 248 -25.09 15.06 -14.26
C ILE A 248 -24.33 15.65 -15.45
N PRO A 249 -24.89 15.69 -16.67
CA PRO A 249 -24.22 16.30 -17.81
C PRO A 249 -23.78 17.75 -17.53
N ALA A 250 -22.55 18.08 -17.89
CA ALA A 250 -21.99 19.42 -17.67
C ALA A 250 -20.88 19.75 -18.66
N ILE A 251 -20.63 21.05 -18.87
CA ILE A 251 -19.52 21.56 -19.68
C ILE A 251 -18.25 21.57 -18.81
N LEU A 252 -17.75 20.38 -18.48
CA LEU A 252 -16.56 20.14 -17.66
C LEU A 252 -15.69 19.04 -18.29
N PRO A 253 -14.41 18.90 -17.91
CA PRO A 253 -13.60 17.76 -18.32
C PRO A 253 -14.31 16.42 -18.03
N GLY A 254 -14.38 15.57 -19.06
CA GLY A 254 -15.12 14.31 -19.02
C GLY A 254 -16.64 14.46 -19.13
N GLY A 255 -17.21 15.65 -19.35
CA GLY A 255 -18.61 15.87 -19.74
C GLY A 255 -19.66 15.78 -18.64
N TYR A 256 -19.25 15.59 -17.38
CA TYR A 256 -20.18 15.40 -16.27
C TYR A 256 -19.70 16.11 -14.99
N LYS A 257 -20.66 16.44 -14.12
CA LYS A 257 -20.44 16.63 -12.70
C LYS A 257 -20.61 15.31 -11.98
N LEU A 258 -19.73 15.04 -11.01
CA LEU A 258 -19.90 13.95 -10.08
C LEU A 258 -20.77 14.42 -8.92
N CYS A 259 -21.84 13.68 -8.66
CA CYS A 259 -22.74 13.93 -7.54
C CYS A 259 -22.97 12.65 -6.75
N CYS A 260 -23.51 12.78 -5.54
CA CYS A 260 -24.09 11.65 -4.81
C CYS A 260 -25.49 12.01 -4.31
N LEU A 261 -26.25 10.98 -3.91
CA LEU A 261 -27.50 11.18 -3.16
C LEU A 261 -27.21 12.04 -1.92
N SER A 262 -27.97 13.12 -1.76
CA SER A 262 -27.82 14.03 -0.64
C SER A 262 -28.61 13.51 0.56
N GLU A 263 -28.00 13.57 1.74
CA GLU A 263 -28.67 13.27 3.00
C GLU A 263 -29.63 14.43 3.37
N PRO A 264 -30.77 14.14 4.04
CA PRO A 264 -31.71 15.16 4.47
C PRO A 264 -31.04 16.30 5.25
N GLU A 265 -30.12 15.93 6.15
CA GLU A 265 -29.38 16.84 7.04
C GLU A 265 -28.20 17.54 6.36
N SER A 266 -27.90 17.23 5.09
CA SER A 266 -26.77 17.87 4.43
C SER A 266 -26.97 19.37 4.27
N GLN A 267 -25.92 20.11 4.66
CA GLN A 267 -25.82 21.56 4.48
C GLN A 267 -25.30 21.96 3.09
N GLN A 268 -24.95 21.00 2.23
CA GLN A 268 -24.46 21.30 0.89
C GLN A 268 -25.60 21.76 -0.04
N PRO A 269 -25.29 22.57 -1.07
CA PRO A 269 -26.25 22.91 -2.10
C PRO A 269 -26.82 21.66 -2.78
N LYS A 270 -28.15 21.61 -2.87
CA LYS A 270 -28.87 20.45 -3.41
C LYS A 270 -29.28 20.68 -4.86
N ILE A 271 -29.11 19.65 -5.68
CA ILE A 271 -29.44 19.62 -7.11
C ILE A 271 -30.47 18.52 -7.33
N SER A 272 -31.58 18.80 -7.99
CA SER A 272 -32.52 17.76 -8.40
C SER A 272 -32.18 17.24 -9.79
N ASN A 273 -32.15 15.93 -9.98
CA ASN A 273 -31.99 15.34 -11.31
C ASN A 273 -33.35 15.04 -11.97
N ALA A 274 -33.32 14.57 -13.22
CA ALA A 274 -34.53 14.25 -13.98
C ALA A 274 -35.40 13.13 -13.35
N ALA A 275 -34.82 12.30 -12.47
CA ALA A 275 -35.53 11.27 -11.73
C ALA A 275 -36.13 11.79 -10.40
N GLY A 276 -35.98 13.09 -10.10
CA GLY A 276 -36.42 13.70 -8.85
C GLY A 276 -35.53 13.37 -7.65
N GLU A 277 -34.37 12.73 -7.86
CA GLU A 277 -33.41 12.48 -6.79
C GLU A 277 -32.77 13.80 -6.36
N LEU A 278 -32.57 13.95 -5.06
CA LEU A 278 -31.89 15.09 -4.46
C LEU A 278 -30.41 14.76 -4.31
N LEU A 279 -29.56 15.54 -4.96
CA LEU A 279 -28.14 15.28 -5.11
C LEU A 279 -27.32 16.42 -4.53
N GLU A 280 -26.08 16.13 -4.19
CA GLU A 280 -25.05 17.11 -3.83
C GLU A 280 -23.79 16.84 -4.66
N GLU A 281 -22.97 17.86 -4.87
CA GLU A 281 -21.77 17.75 -5.69
C GLU A 281 -20.62 17.10 -4.91
N VAL A 282 -19.91 16.18 -5.56
CA VAL A 282 -18.70 15.56 -5.03
C VAL A 282 -17.50 16.34 -5.55
N HIS A 283 -16.76 16.97 -4.63
CA HIS A 283 -15.62 17.83 -4.96
C HIS A 283 -14.28 17.09 -4.86
N GLN A 284 -14.13 16.25 -3.84
CA GLN A 284 -12.96 15.40 -3.62
C GLN A 284 -13.41 14.05 -3.08
N ILE A 285 -12.69 12.99 -3.48
CA ILE A 285 -13.14 11.62 -3.22
C ILE A 285 -12.02 10.73 -2.69
N GLY A 286 -12.30 10.03 -1.59
CA GLY A 286 -11.50 8.92 -1.09
C GLY A 286 -12.11 7.59 -1.51
N LEU A 287 -11.27 6.61 -1.86
CA LEU A 287 -11.74 5.28 -2.26
C LEU A 287 -11.35 4.25 -1.21
N GLU A 288 -12.35 3.49 -0.76
CA GLU A 288 -12.19 2.28 0.04
C GLU A 288 -12.92 1.13 -0.66
N LEU A 289 -12.43 0.82 -1.86
CA LEU A 289 -13.01 -0.14 -2.80
C LEU A 289 -11.98 -1.16 -3.25
N HIS A 290 -12.40 -2.41 -3.37
CA HIS A 290 -11.63 -3.38 -4.14
C HIS A 290 -11.65 -3.00 -5.62
N GLN A 291 -10.59 -3.38 -6.32
CA GLN A 291 -10.45 -3.10 -7.75
C GLN A 291 -11.61 -3.67 -8.59
N ARG A 292 -12.17 -4.83 -8.19
CA ARG A 292 -13.36 -5.39 -8.84
C ARG A 292 -14.59 -4.49 -8.75
N GLU A 293 -14.71 -3.68 -7.70
CA GLU A 293 -15.85 -2.78 -7.48
C GLU A 293 -15.71 -1.55 -8.38
N LEU A 294 -14.48 -1.03 -8.54
CA LEU A 294 -14.19 0.02 -9.54
C LEU A 294 -14.58 -0.44 -10.95
N LEU A 295 -14.27 -1.69 -11.29
CA LEU A 295 -14.56 -2.26 -12.60
C LEU A 295 -16.06 -2.53 -12.86
N THR A 296 -16.92 -2.40 -11.84
CA THR A 296 -18.38 -2.41 -12.06
C THR A 296 -18.94 -1.04 -12.44
N MET A 297 -18.16 0.03 -12.29
CA MET A 297 -18.59 1.38 -12.63
C MET A 297 -18.47 1.63 -14.15
N SER A 298 -19.25 2.58 -14.66
CA SER A 298 -19.11 3.01 -16.05
C SER A 298 -17.79 3.74 -16.27
N PHE A 299 -17.38 3.82 -17.55
CA PHE A 299 -16.18 4.55 -17.93
C PHE A 299 -16.25 6.02 -17.51
N GLU A 300 -17.38 6.67 -17.73
CA GLU A 300 -17.64 8.08 -17.42
C GLU A 300 -17.58 8.33 -15.90
N MET A 301 -18.05 7.37 -15.10
CA MET A 301 -17.95 7.44 -13.64
C MET A 301 -16.48 7.40 -13.21
N LEU A 302 -15.71 6.46 -13.76
CA LEU A 302 -14.28 6.36 -13.46
C LEU A 302 -13.50 7.59 -13.92
N GLN A 303 -13.85 8.19 -15.06
CA GLN A 303 -13.27 9.48 -15.49
C GLN A 303 -13.49 10.56 -14.43
N GLN A 304 -14.73 10.73 -13.95
CA GLN A 304 -15.04 11.75 -12.96
C GLN A 304 -14.42 11.47 -11.58
N ILE A 305 -14.28 10.20 -11.19
CA ILE A 305 -13.53 9.80 -10.00
C ILE A 305 -12.05 10.15 -10.16
N SER A 306 -11.45 9.86 -11.31
CA SER A 306 -10.02 10.12 -11.59
C SER A 306 -9.64 11.59 -11.39
N LEU A 307 -10.55 12.51 -11.73
CA LEU A 307 -10.33 13.95 -11.62
C LEU A 307 -10.37 14.49 -10.19
N ARG A 308 -10.93 13.73 -9.24
CA ARG A 308 -11.22 14.19 -7.87
C ARG A 308 -10.59 13.30 -6.80
N CYS A 309 -10.11 12.12 -7.18
CA CYS A 309 -9.55 11.18 -6.24
C CYS A 309 -8.14 11.60 -5.87
N PHE A 310 -7.90 11.83 -4.59
CA PHE A 310 -6.57 12.16 -4.11
C PHE A 310 -5.62 10.95 -4.17
N ASN A 311 -6.16 9.72 -4.22
CA ASN A 311 -5.38 8.53 -4.47
C ASN A 311 -5.47 8.17 -5.97
N ASP A 312 -4.45 8.57 -6.71
CA ASP A 312 -4.45 8.52 -8.18
C ASP A 312 -4.73 7.13 -8.73
N LEU A 313 -5.57 7.04 -9.78
CA LEU A 313 -5.92 5.75 -10.34
C LEU A 313 -4.74 5.05 -11.04
N ARG A 314 -3.69 5.78 -11.45
CA ARG A 314 -2.41 5.18 -11.90
C ARG A 314 -1.75 4.43 -10.74
N THR A 315 -1.79 4.97 -9.53
CA THR A 315 -1.31 4.30 -8.31
C THR A 315 -2.13 3.03 -8.02
N ILE A 316 -3.47 3.14 -8.10
CA ILE A 316 -4.37 2.01 -7.80
C ILE A 316 -4.24 0.88 -8.82
N PHE A 317 -4.17 1.20 -10.12
CA PHE A 317 -4.17 0.18 -11.18
C PHE A 317 -2.78 -0.32 -11.57
N LEU A 318 -1.73 0.50 -11.45
CA LEU A 318 -0.37 0.12 -11.83
C LEU A 318 0.48 -0.24 -10.59
N VAL A 319 0.59 0.68 -9.64
CA VAL A 319 1.55 0.55 -8.53
C VAL A 319 1.16 -0.53 -7.52
N HIS A 320 -0.14 -0.70 -7.29
CA HIS A 320 -0.64 -1.79 -6.45
C HIS A 320 -0.44 -3.19 -7.06
N ASP A 321 -0.26 -3.29 -8.38
CA ASP A 321 -0.10 -4.57 -9.06
C ASP A 321 1.25 -5.19 -8.69
N LYS A 322 1.26 -6.44 -8.22
CA LYS A 322 2.50 -7.10 -7.79
C LYS A 322 3.53 -7.25 -8.91
N ARG A 323 3.10 -7.17 -10.18
CA ARG A 323 4.02 -7.15 -11.33
C ARG A 323 4.91 -5.90 -11.33
N MET A 324 4.47 -4.79 -10.73
CA MET A 324 5.28 -3.57 -10.60
C MET A 324 6.63 -3.83 -9.93
N LEU A 325 6.70 -4.70 -8.92
CA LEU A 325 7.98 -5.04 -8.28
C LEU A 325 8.97 -5.72 -9.24
N GLY A 326 8.47 -6.65 -10.05
CA GLY A 326 9.27 -7.30 -11.07
C GLY A 326 9.68 -6.32 -12.18
N LEU A 327 8.76 -5.44 -12.57
CA LEU A 327 9.01 -4.42 -13.58
C LEU A 327 10.08 -3.42 -13.15
N VAL A 328 9.99 -2.86 -11.94
CA VAL A 328 11.01 -1.97 -11.36
C VAL A 328 12.37 -2.66 -11.37
N ARG A 329 12.43 -3.94 -10.97
CA ARG A 329 13.66 -4.71 -10.95
C ARG A 329 14.27 -4.91 -12.35
N GLU A 330 13.44 -5.18 -13.36
CA GLU A 330 13.89 -5.30 -14.75
C GLU A 330 14.31 -3.95 -15.37
N GLU A 331 13.84 -2.83 -14.84
CA GLU A 331 14.15 -1.48 -15.31
C GLU A 331 15.37 -0.82 -14.64
N LEU A 332 16.01 -1.47 -13.65
CA LEU A 332 17.09 -0.85 -12.86
C LEU A 332 18.23 -0.26 -13.72
N ASP A 333 18.73 -1.01 -14.69
CA ASP A 333 19.81 -0.53 -15.58
C ASP A 333 19.37 0.66 -16.43
N SER A 334 18.13 0.63 -16.93
CA SER A 334 17.53 1.73 -17.69
C SER A 334 17.37 2.98 -16.82
N LEU A 335 16.92 2.82 -15.58
CA LEU A 335 16.75 3.92 -14.62
C LEU A 335 18.10 4.59 -14.27
N VAL A 336 19.19 3.82 -14.18
CA VAL A 336 20.55 4.37 -14.03
C VAL A 336 21.00 5.09 -15.30
N ALA A 337 20.84 4.47 -16.47
CA ALA A 337 21.22 5.09 -17.76
C ALA A 337 20.50 6.42 -18.00
N ARG A 338 19.24 6.52 -17.55
CA ARG A 338 18.39 7.71 -17.60
C ARG A 338 18.67 8.73 -16.49
N LYS A 339 19.57 8.42 -15.55
CA LYS A 339 19.92 9.24 -14.38
C LYS A 339 18.75 9.50 -13.43
N VAL A 340 17.76 8.60 -13.42
CA VAL A 340 16.67 8.61 -12.44
C VAL A 340 17.17 8.08 -11.11
N LEU A 341 18.01 7.04 -11.16
CA LEU A 341 18.68 6.46 -10.00
C LEU A 341 20.19 6.61 -10.14
N SER A 342 20.86 6.78 -9.00
CA SER A 342 22.29 6.50 -8.92
C SER A 342 22.57 4.99 -8.97
N VAL A 343 23.80 4.60 -9.27
CA VAL A 343 24.23 3.19 -9.21
C VAL A 343 23.97 2.61 -7.81
N GLN A 344 24.27 3.37 -6.76
CA GLN A 344 24.03 2.96 -5.36
C GLN A 344 22.54 2.76 -5.06
N GLN A 345 21.66 3.64 -5.56
CA GLN A 345 20.21 3.48 -5.39
C GLN A 345 19.68 2.26 -6.16
N SER A 346 20.23 2.00 -7.36
CA SER A 346 19.91 0.82 -8.15
C SER A 346 20.31 -0.47 -7.43
N ASP A 347 21.53 -0.54 -6.89
CA ASP A 347 22.02 -1.68 -6.12
C ASP A 347 21.20 -1.89 -4.83
N LEU A 348 20.84 -0.79 -4.16
CA LEU A 348 19.97 -0.82 -3.00
C LEU A 348 18.59 -1.38 -3.34
N LEU A 349 17.95 -0.95 -4.43
CA LEU A 349 16.67 -1.52 -4.88
C LEU A 349 16.80 -2.97 -5.34
N GLY A 350 17.87 -3.31 -6.07
CA GLY A 350 18.12 -4.68 -6.52
C GLY A 350 18.21 -5.68 -5.37
N ARG A 351 18.76 -5.24 -4.23
CA ARG A 351 18.78 -5.97 -2.96
C ARG A 351 17.54 -5.75 -2.09
N GLY A 352 16.83 -4.63 -2.25
CA GLY A 352 15.67 -4.27 -1.45
C GLY A 352 14.36 -4.86 -1.97
N LEU A 353 14.31 -5.30 -3.22
CA LEU A 353 13.12 -5.89 -3.83
C LEU A 353 13.14 -7.42 -3.76
N ALA A 354 12.03 -8.02 -3.36
CA ALA A 354 11.84 -9.46 -3.47
C ALA A 354 11.90 -9.89 -4.94
N HIS A 355 12.67 -10.93 -5.25
CA HIS A 355 12.82 -11.42 -6.62
C HIS A 355 11.47 -11.89 -7.17
N THR A 356 10.90 -11.10 -8.06
CA THR A 356 9.55 -11.25 -8.59
C THR A 356 9.63 -11.40 -10.11
N ILE A 357 9.22 -12.56 -10.61
CA ILE A 357 9.16 -12.89 -12.03
C ILE A 357 7.75 -12.57 -12.54
N ILE A 358 7.68 -11.70 -13.55
CA ILE A 358 6.41 -11.29 -14.17
C ILE A 358 5.95 -12.33 -15.21
N PRO A 359 4.62 -12.53 -15.38
CA PRO A 359 4.05 -13.25 -16.51
C PRO A 359 4.61 -12.80 -17.86
N GLY A 360 4.74 -13.72 -18.81
CA GLY A 360 5.25 -13.43 -20.16
C GLY A 360 6.75 -13.14 -20.28
N SER A 361 7.49 -12.97 -19.18
CA SER A 361 8.93 -12.68 -19.21
C SER A 361 9.80 -13.86 -19.64
N ASP A 362 11.01 -13.56 -20.12
CA ASP A 362 12.04 -14.57 -20.39
C ASP A 362 12.47 -15.30 -19.12
N SER A 363 12.50 -14.61 -17.98
CA SER A 363 12.73 -15.20 -16.66
C SER A 363 11.70 -16.29 -16.33
N LEU A 364 10.42 -16.10 -16.69
CA LEU A 364 9.40 -17.13 -16.53
C LEU A 364 9.66 -18.33 -17.45
N HIS A 365 10.05 -18.09 -18.70
CA HIS A 365 10.38 -19.16 -19.64
C HIS A 365 11.55 -20.02 -19.14
N GLN A 366 12.60 -19.39 -18.62
CA GLN A 366 13.72 -20.07 -18.01
C GLN A 366 13.30 -20.86 -16.77
N LEU A 367 12.47 -20.29 -15.89
CA LEU A 367 11.96 -21.00 -14.71
C LEU A 367 11.14 -22.23 -15.10
N ILE A 368 10.29 -22.15 -16.13
CA ILE A 368 9.52 -23.29 -16.64
C ILE A 368 10.46 -24.41 -17.08
N PHE A 369 11.55 -24.09 -17.79
CA PHE A 369 12.55 -25.08 -18.21
C PHE A 369 13.23 -25.72 -16.98
N THR A 370 13.72 -24.90 -16.06
CA THR A 370 14.39 -25.37 -14.84
C THR A 370 13.49 -26.26 -13.99
N CYS A 371 12.22 -25.89 -13.80
CA CYS A 371 11.27 -26.70 -13.04
C CYS A 371 10.95 -28.04 -13.72
N LYS A 372 11.03 -28.15 -15.06
CA LYS A 372 10.86 -29.44 -15.75
C LYS A 372 12.03 -30.38 -15.48
N VAL A 373 13.26 -29.84 -15.49
CA VAL A 373 14.48 -30.63 -15.28
C VAL A 373 14.66 -30.98 -13.80
N LYS A 374 14.41 -30.03 -12.91
CA LYS A 374 14.59 -30.16 -11.46
C LYS A 374 13.30 -29.82 -10.72
N ALA A 375 12.48 -30.84 -10.45
CA ALA A 375 11.20 -30.67 -9.78
C ALA A 375 11.31 -29.99 -8.40
N ALA A 376 12.40 -30.23 -7.66
CA ALA A 376 12.66 -29.63 -6.35
C ALA A 376 12.76 -28.08 -6.38
N THR A 377 13.06 -27.49 -7.55
CA THR A 377 13.19 -26.02 -7.69
C THR A 377 11.91 -25.28 -7.29
N ARG A 378 10.72 -25.89 -7.47
CA ARG A 378 9.43 -25.25 -7.12
C ARG A 378 9.36 -24.83 -5.65
N SER A 379 10.01 -25.58 -4.75
CA SER A 379 9.94 -25.33 -3.30
C SER A 379 10.54 -23.98 -2.91
N ASN A 380 11.39 -23.41 -3.76
CA ASN A 380 12.02 -22.10 -3.55
C ASN A 380 11.13 -20.93 -3.97
N TYR A 381 9.90 -21.18 -4.42
CA TYR A 381 9.02 -20.16 -4.96
C TYR A 381 7.61 -20.26 -4.39
N LEU A 382 6.88 -19.15 -4.51
CA LEU A 382 5.45 -19.05 -4.26
C LEU A 382 4.79 -18.29 -5.42
N LEU A 383 3.51 -18.51 -5.64
CA LEU A 383 2.68 -17.76 -6.58
C LEU A 383 1.78 -16.80 -5.81
N LYS A 384 1.83 -15.50 -6.11
CA LYS A 384 0.92 -14.49 -5.55
C LYS A 384 -0.03 -13.98 -6.65
N PRO A 385 -1.36 -13.94 -6.43
CA PRO A 385 -2.26 -13.28 -7.37
C PRO A 385 -1.88 -11.82 -7.59
N VAL A 386 -1.84 -11.37 -8.85
CA VAL A 386 -1.31 -10.04 -9.23
C VAL A 386 -2.03 -8.88 -8.54
N ARG A 387 -3.35 -8.98 -8.34
CA ARG A 387 -4.23 -7.96 -7.71
C ARG A 387 -4.78 -8.35 -6.33
N GLY A 388 -4.31 -9.47 -5.78
CA GLY A 388 -4.77 -9.97 -4.47
C GLY A 388 -4.30 -9.12 -3.29
N GLY A 389 -4.88 -9.31 -2.12
CA GLY A 389 -4.38 -8.76 -0.85
C GLY A 389 -4.58 -9.75 0.29
N LYS A 390 -4.07 -9.42 1.49
CA LYS A 390 -4.28 -10.20 2.72
C LYS A 390 -3.89 -11.68 2.60
N GLY A 391 -2.88 -11.99 1.78
CA GLY A 391 -2.41 -13.36 1.54
C GLY A 391 -3.37 -14.29 0.79
N SER A 392 -4.56 -13.81 0.39
CA SER A 392 -5.58 -14.66 -0.25
C SER A 392 -5.11 -15.19 -1.61
N GLY A 393 -5.23 -16.50 -1.79
CA GLY A 393 -4.87 -17.18 -3.04
C GLY A 393 -3.36 -17.37 -3.28
N ILE A 394 -2.50 -17.11 -2.28
CA ILE A 394 -1.08 -17.45 -2.37
C ILE A 394 -0.91 -18.97 -2.42
N LEU A 395 -0.08 -19.45 -3.35
CA LEU A 395 0.24 -20.87 -3.49
C LEU A 395 1.74 -21.08 -3.25
N PHE A 396 2.09 -21.89 -2.25
CA PHE A 396 3.48 -22.23 -1.98
C PHE A 396 3.92 -23.39 -2.87
N GLY A 397 5.09 -23.27 -3.51
CA GLY A 397 5.50 -24.22 -4.53
C GLY A 397 5.74 -25.64 -4.00
N ASP A 398 6.14 -25.80 -2.74
CA ASP A 398 6.25 -27.07 -2.01
C ASP A 398 4.89 -27.73 -1.73
N GLN A 399 3.83 -26.94 -1.55
CA GLN A 399 2.46 -27.42 -1.29
C GLN A 399 1.67 -27.76 -2.57
N VAL A 400 2.20 -27.44 -3.76
CA VAL A 400 1.51 -27.67 -5.04
C VAL A 400 2.19 -28.81 -5.82
N SER A 401 1.41 -29.77 -6.32
CA SER A 401 1.97 -30.87 -7.13
C SER A 401 2.73 -30.36 -8.36
N GLN A 402 3.80 -31.07 -8.75
CA GLN A 402 4.63 -30.70 -9.90
C GLN A 402 3.82 -30.46 -11.18
N LYS A 403 2.83 -31.32 -11.46
CA LYS A 403 1.93 -31.20 -12.62
C LYS A 403 1.13 -29.90 -12.56
N LYS A 404 0.55 -29.58 -11.40
CA LYS A 404 -0.24 -28.36 -11.21
C LYS A 404 0.64 -27.11 -11.29
N TRP A 405 1.82 -27.13 -10.67
CA TRP A 405 2.81 -26.04 -10.72
C TRP A 405 3.19 -25.69 -12.16
N LEU A 406 3.64 -26.68 -12.95
CA LEU A 406 3.99 -26.46 -14.35
C LEU A 406 2.80 -26.01 -15.20
N SER A 407 1.59 -26.49 -14.90
CA SER A 407 0.38 -26.03 -15.58
C SER A 407 0.10 -24.55 -15.31
N LEU A 408 0.27 -24.09 -14.06
CA LEU A 408 0.11 -22.68 -13.69
C LEU A 408 1.18 -21.81 -14.36
N LEU A 409 2.45 -22.21 -14.29
CA LEU A 409 3.54 -21.46 -14.93
C LEU A 409 3.35 -21.33 -16.45
N ARG A 410 2.94 -22.40 -17.13
CA ARG A 410 2.68 -22.37 -18.58
C ARG A 410 1.51 -21.44 -18.94
N ALA A 411 0.47 -21.39 -18.10
CA ALA A 411 -0.65 -20.49 -18.32
C ALA A 411 -0.22 -19.01 -18.25
N MET A 412 0.76 -18.69 -17.41
CA MET A 412 1.31 -17.34 -17.25
C MET A 412 2.27 -16.91 -18.36
N ARG A 413 2.48 -17.73 -19.41
CA ARG A 413 3.14 -17.27 -20.64
C ARG A 413 2.33 -16.17 -21.34
N ASP A 414 1.02 -16.19 -21.15
CA ASP A 414 0.17 -15.07 -21.50
C ASP A 414 0.10 -14.11 -20.29
N PRO A 415 0.58 -12.86 -20.42
CA PRO A 415 0.57 -11.90 -19.33
C PRO A 415 -0.80 -11.25 -19.09
N HIS A 416 -1.76 -11.40 -20.02
CA HIS A 416 -3.06 -10.74 -19.95
C HIS A 416 -3.91 -11.24 -18.78
N ILE A 417 -4.57 -10.29 -18.12
CA ILE A 417 -5.57 -10.59 -17.09
C ILE A 417 -6.87 -10.98 -17.81
N ARG A 418 -7.38 -12.16 -17.49
CA ARG A 418 -8.60 -12.70 -18.10
C ARG A 418 -9.66 -12.97 -17.03
N ARG A 419 -10.90 -12.59 -17.32
CA ARG A 419 -12.05 -12.86 -16.45
C ARG A 419 -12.14 -14.36 -16.12
N GLY A 420 -12.30 -14.68 -14.84
CA GLY A 420 -12.40 -16.07 -14.35
C GLY A 420 -11.08 -16.84 -14.28
N LYS A 421 -9.93 -16.22 -14.60
CA LYS A 421 -8.61 -16.83 -14.44
C LYS A 421 -7.74 -15.97 -13.53
N THR A 422 -7.07 -16.62 -12.57
CA THR A 422 -6.10 -15.94 -11.71
C THR A 422 -4.75 -15.90 -12.42
N THR A 423 -4.26 -14.69 -12.68
CA THR A 423 -2.87 -14.45 -13.07
C THR A 423 -2.04 -14.25 -11.80
N TYR A 424 -0.83 -14.81 -11.76
CA TYR A 424 0.07 -14.71 -10.61
C TYR A 424 1.39 -14.03 -11.00
N VAL A 425 2.12 -13.52 -10.03
CA VAL A 425 3.58 -13.39 -10.13
C VAL A 425 4.23 -14.61 -9.47
N VAL A 426 5.43 -14.98 -9.93
CA VAL A 426 6.28 -15.93 -9.20
C VAL A 426 7.24 -15.14 -8.34
N GLN A 427 7.23 -15.35 -7.02
CA GLN A 427 8.18 -14.71 -6.12
C GLN A 427 9.06 -15.77 -5.46
N LYS A 428 10.37 -15.51 -5.39
CA LYS A 428 11.29 -16.37 -4.65
C LYS A 428 10.91 -16.33 -3.16
N LYS A 429 10.85 -17.49 -2.51
CA LYS A 429 10.74 -17.56 -1.05
C LYS A 429 12.01 -16.98 -0.45
N ASP A 430 11.85 -16.11 0.53
CA ASP A 430 12.97 -15.69 1.37
C ASP A 430 13.43 -16.93 2.18
N PRO A 431 14.74 -17.27 2.17
CA PRO A 431 15.27 -18.39 2.92
C PRO A 431 15.30 -18.14 4.44
N THR A 432 14.90 -16.96 4.91
CA THR A 432 14.80 -16.71 6.36
C THR A 432 13.87 -17.72 7.03
N LYS A 433 14.46 -18.35 8.06
CA LYS A 433 14.01 -19.52 8.81
C LYS A 433 12.51 -19.47 9.15
N GLU A 434 11.93 -20.67 9.21
CA GLU A 434 10.68 -20.95 9.93
C GLU A 434 10.56 -20.01 11.15
N ILE A 435 9.57 -19.10 11.12
CA ILE A 435 9.23 -18.21 12.24
C ILE A 435 8.61 -19.04 13.36
#